data_AF-A0A512J0S6-F1
#
_entry.id   AF-A0A512J0S6-F1
#
_cell.length_a   1.000
_cell.length_b   1.000
_cell.length_c   1.000
_cell.angle_alpha   90.00
_cell.angle_beta   90.00
_cell.angle_gamma   90.00
#
_symmetry.space_group_name_H-M   'P 1'
#
loop_
_entity.id
_entity.type
_entity.pdbx_description
1 polymer ?
#
loop_
_entity_poly.entity_id
_entity_poly.type
_entity_poly.pdbx_seq_one_letter_code
_entity_poly.pdbx_strand_id
1 'polypeptide(L)'
;MTEPREPGRTGYEARFTGFPLGPRGISPAWEDLGPEARAIWAGVEAAVLRTFLEPTKALVEARAAERRAVAAEAVNEALEAGRRATSAINRLEALAMGEGA
;
A
#
# COMPACT_ATOMS: atom_id res chain seq x y z
N MET A 1 -14.29 16.72 -14.09
CA MET A 1 -15.27 15.63 -14.08
C MET A 1 -14.64 14.48 -14.82
N THR A 2 -14.27 13.40 -14.13
CA THR A 2 -13.71 12.22 -14.79
C THR A 2 -14.90 11.44 -15.33
N GLU A 3 -15.02 11.32 -16.66
CA GLU A 3 -16.04 10.46 -17.25
C GLU A 3 -15.93 9.05 -16.68
N PRO A 4 -17.06 8.34 -16.47
CA PRO A 4 -17.01 6.95 -16.01
C PRO A 4 -16.18 6.14 -17.00
N ARG A 5 -15.01 5.66 -16.55
CA ARG A 5 -14.13 4.84 -17.38
C ARG A 5 -14.84 3.54 -17.69
N GLU A 6 -15.13 3.29 -18.97
CA GLU A 6 -15.75 2.04 -19.42
C GLU A 6 -14.83 0.85 -19.12
N PRO A 7 -15.32 -0.22 -18.45
CA PRO A 7 -14.52 -1.40 -18.17
C PRO A 7 -13.96 -2.03 -19.46
N GLY A 8 -12.67 -2.31 -19.48
CA GLY A 8 -11.93 -2.89 -20.60
C GLY A 8 -11.31 -1.87 -21.54
N ARG A 9 -11.81 -0.63 -21.56
CA ARG A 9 -11.36 0.40 -22.49
C ARG A 9 -9.90 0.76 -22.30
N THR A 10 -9.47 0.90 -21.04
CA THR A 10 -8.08 1.24 -20.71
C THR A 10 -7.12 0.17 -21.23
N GLY A 11 -7.43 -1.10 -21.00
CA GLY A 11 -6.59 -2.21 -21.46
C GLY A 11 -6.55 -2.34 -22.98
N TYR A 12 -7.70 -2.15 -23.63
CA TYR A 12 -7.80 -2.16 -25.09
C TYR A 12 -6.98 -1.04 -25.74
N GLU A 13 -7.20 0.20 -25.32
CA GLU A 13 -6.47 1.36 -25.86
C GLU A 13 -4.98 1.26 -25.55
N ALA A 14 -4.61 0.78 -24.35
CA ALA A 14 -3.22 0.58 -23.97
C ALA A 14 -2.49 -0.41 -24.89
N ARG A 15 -3.15 -1.49 -25.33
CA ARG A 15 -2.58 -2.46 -26.29
C ARG A 15 -2.18 -1.81 -27.61
N PHE A 16 -2.93 -0.78 -28.03
CA PHE A 16 -2.69 -0.07 -29.29
C PHE A 16 -2.04 1.31 -29.05
N THR A 17 -1.42 1.52 -27.89
CA THR A 17 -0.70 2.77 -27.60
C THR A 17 0.31 3.06 -28.70
N GLY A 18 0.27 4.27 -29.24
CA GLY A 18 1.16 4.69 -30.33
C GLY A 18 0.65 4.35 -31.73
N PHE A 19 -0.51 3.70 -31.85
CA PHE A 19 -1.15 3.45 -33.13
C PHE A 19 -2.51 4.15 -33.22
N PRO A 20 -2.88 4.67 -34.41
CA PRO A 20 -4.22 5.19 -34.63
C PRO A 20 -5.26 4.07 -34.52
N LEU A 21 -6.41 4.39 -33.90
CA LEU A 21 -7.60 3.55 -33.80
C LEU A 21 -8.70 4.03 -34.76
N GLY A 22 -9.60 3.13 -35.14
CA GLY A 22 -10.77 3.43 -35.97
C GLY A 22 -10.52 3.34 -37.49
N PRO A 23 -11.36 3.97 -38.33
CA PRO A 23 -11.46 3.70 -39.77
C PRO A 23 -10.21 3.91 -40.63
N ARG A 24 -9.15 4.50 -40.09
CA ARG A 24 -7.84 4.66 -40.74
C ARG A 24 -6.68 4.16 -39.88
N GLY A 25 -7.00 3.45 -38.79
CA GLY A 25 -6.10 2.89 -37.81
C GLY A 25 -5.77 1.43 -38.05
N ILE A 26 -4.89 0.86 -37.22
CA ILE A 26 -4.54 -0.58 -37.30
C ILE A 26 -5.55 -1.49 -36.57
N SER A 27 -6.51 -0.89 -35.86
CA SER A 27 -7.50 -1.57 -35.03
C SER A 27 -8.78 -0.73 -34.93
N PRO A 28 -9.96 -1.32 -34.70
CA PRO A 28 -11.22 -0.58 -34.50
C PRO A 28 -11.15 0.42 -33.34
N ALA A 29 -11.98 1.48 -33.38
CA ALA A 29 -12.19 2.30 -32.19
C ALA A 29 -12.91 1.48 -31.12
N TRP A 30 -12.84 1.91 -29.85
CA TRP A 30 -13.55 1.23 -28.76
C TRP A 30 -15.07 1.18 -29.04
N GLU A 31 -15.58 2.27 -29.60
CA GLU A 31 -16.97 2.48 -29.96
C GLU A 31 -17.44 1.53 -31.07
N ASP A 32 -16.52 1.05 -31.91
CA ASP A 32 -16.78 0.09 -32.99
C ASP A 32 -16.83 -1.37 -32.49
N LEU A 33 -16.37 -1.64 -31.25
CA LEU A 33 -16.40 -2.98 -30.69
C LEU A 33 -17.83 -3.40 -30.34
N GLY A 34 -18.20 -4.60 -30.77
CA GLY A 34 -19.41 -5.27 -30.30
C GLY A 34 -19.37 -5.59 -28.80
N PRO A 35 -20.54 -5.84 -28.19
CA PRO A 35 -20.66 -6.04 -26.73
C PRO A 35 -19.84 -7.21 -26.21
N GLU A 36 -19.71 -8.29 -26.99
CA GLU A 36 -18.90 -9.46 -26.64
C GLU A 36 -17.41 -9.12 -26.52
N ALA A 37 -16.87 -8.37 -27.49
CA ALA A 37 -15.48 -7.93 -27.45
C ALA A 37 -15.21 -6.99 -26.26
N ARG A 38 -16.14 -6.07 -25.96
CA ARG A 38 -16.02 -5.20 -24.77
C ARG A 38 -16.05 -6.01 -23.47
N ALA A 39 -16.88 -7.04 -23.38
CA ALA A 39 -16.95 -7.92 -22.21
C ALA A 39 -15.64 -8.68 -21.98
N ILE A 40 -14.99 -9.16 -23.05
CA ILE A 40 -13.67 -9.79 -22.96
C ILE A 40 -12.65 -8.81 -22.38
N TRP A 41 -12.59 -7.59 -22.91
CA TRP A 41 -11.67 -6.58 -22.43
C TRP A 41 -11.94 -6.16 -20.98
N ALA A 42 -13.22 -6.07 -20.58
CA ALA A 42 -13.59 -5.84 -19.19
C ALA A 42 -13.07 -6.96 -18.28
N GLY A 43 -13.15 -8.22 -18.71
CA GLY A 43 -12.58 -9.37 -17.99
C GLY A 43 -11.06 -9.31 -17.88
N VAL A 44 -10.37 -8.92 -18.95
CA VAL A 44 -8.91 -8.72 -18.96
C VAL A 44 -8.50 -7.64 -17.96
N GLU A 45 -9.14 -6.47 -18.01
CA GLU A 45 -8.84 -5.37 -17.10
C GLU A 45 -9.10 -5.76 -15.64
N ALA A 46 -10.21 -6.44 -15.35
CA ALA A 46 -10.51 -6.94 -14.01
C ALA A 46 -9.47 -7.95 -13.51
N ALA A 47 -9.02 -8.88 -14.36
CA ALA A 47 -8.00 -9.85 -14.00
C ALA A 47 -6.64 -9.20 -13.70
N VAL A 48 -6.26 -8.19 -14.49
CA VAL A 48 -5.03 -7.40 -14.27
C VAL A 48 -5.14 -6.61 -12.97
N LEU A 49 -6.24 -5.88 -12.76
CA LEU A 49 -6.44 -5.10 -11.53
C LEU A 49 -6.41 -6.00 -10.29
N ARG A 50 -7.06 -7.16 -10.32
CA ARG A 50 -7.02 -8.12 -9.20
C ARG A 50 -5.60 -8.60 -8.91
N THR A 51 -4.80 -8.86 -9.93
CA THR A 51 -3.40 -9.27 -9.79
C THR A 51 -2.55 -8.21 -9.08
N PHE A 52 -2.86 -6.92 -9.24
CA PHE A 52 -2.13 -5.83 -8.58
C PHE A 52 -2.72 -5.42 -7.22
N LEU A 53 -4.05 -5.43 -7.07
CA LEU A 53 -4.71 -4.97 -5.86
C LEU A 53 -4.45 -5.87 -4.66
N GLU A 54 -4.49 -7.20 -4.85
CA GLU A 54 -4.27 -8.15 -3.75
C GLU A 54 -2.85 -8.05 -3.16
N PRO A 55 -1.77 -8.10 -3.96
CA PRO A 55 -0.42 -7.90 -3.45
C PRO A 55 -0.20 -6.50 -2.87
N THR A 56 -0.80 -5.46 -3.47
CA THR A 56 -0.66 -4.09 -2.95
C THR A 56 -1.32 -3.96 -1.57
N LYS A 57 -2.50 -4.55 -1.40
CA LYS A 57 -3.19 -4.58 -0.10
C LYS A 57 -2.34 -5.31 0.95
N ALA A 58 -1.81 -6.49 0.60
CA ALA A 58 -0.92 -7.24 1.48
C ALA A 58 0.34 -6.44 1.85
N LEU A 59 0.94 -5.71 0.90
CA LEU A 59 2.11 -4.87 1.15
C LEU A 59 1.78 -3.70 2.10
N VAL A 60 0.64 -3.03 1.90
CA VAL A 60 0.17 -1.95 2.78
C VAL A 60 -0.06 -2.47 4.20
N GLU A 61 -0.69 -3.62 4.34
CA GLU A 61 -0.93 -4.27 5.63
C GLU A 61 0.39 -4.67 6.31
N ALA A 62 1.33 -5.27 5.57
CA ALA A 62 2.65 -5.63 6.08
C ALA A 62 3.42 -4.39 6.56
N ARG A 63 3.41 -3.30 5.79
CA ARG A 63 4.08 -2.05 6.16
C ARG A 63 3.45 -1.39 7.37
N ALA A 64 2.13 -1.48 7.52
CA ALA A 64 1.42 -0.99 8.70
C ALA A 64 1.72 -1.84 9.95
N ALA A 65 1.89 -3.17 9.79
CA ALA A 65 2.32 -4.05 10.87
C ALA A 65 3.76 -3.75 11.32
N GLU A 66 4.68 -3.57 10.38
CA GLU A 66 6.07 -3.20 10.65
C GLU A 66 6.18 -1.89 11.45
N ARG A 67 5.46 -0.84 11.02
CA ARG A 67 5.46 0.45 11.75
C ARG A 67 4.96 0.31 13.19
N ARG A 68 3.95 -0.54 13.43
CA ARG A 68 3.44 -0.80 14.77
C ARG A 68 4.44 -1.57 15.63
N ALA A 69 5.15 -2.53 15.05
CA ALA A 69 6.20 -3.29 15.75
C ALA A 69 7.35 -2.37 16.17
N VAL A 70 7.85 -1.54 15.24
CA VAL A 70 8.92 -0.56 15.55
C VAL A 70 8.50 0.42 16.63
N ALA A 71 7.26 0.92 16.58
CA ALA A 71 6.74 1.81 17.61
C ALA A 71 6.64 1.12 18.99
N ALA A 72 6.22 -0.15 19.02
CA ALA A 72 6.13 -0.91 20.26
C ALA A 72 7.51 -1.21 20.87
N GLU A 73 8.51 -1.54 20.04
CA GLU A 73 9.89 -1.75 20.47
C GLU A 73 10.49 -0.47 21.07
N ALA A 74 10.33 0.67 20.39
CA ALA A 74 10.79 1.97 20.89
C ALA A 74 10.13 2.35 22.24
N VAL A 75 8.85 2.04 22.43
CA VAL A 75 8.16 2.24 23.71
C VAL A 75 8.74 1.34 24.80
N ASN A 76 9.04 0.08 24.49
CA ASN A 76 9.64 -0.84 25.46
C ASN A 76 11.03 -0.37 25.91
N GLU A 77 11.88 0.05 24.97
CA GLU A 77 13.20 0.60 25.28
C GLU A 77 13.12 1.85 26.18
N ALA A 78 12.18 2.75 25.91
CA ALA A 78 11.96 3.95 26.72
C ALA A 78 11.53 3.59 28.16
N LEU A 79 10.65 2.60 28.32
CA LEU A 79 10.23 2.11 29.65
C LEU A 79 11.39 1.49 30.42
N GLU A 80 12.24 0.69 29.77
CA GLU A 80 13.42 0.11 30.39
C GLU A 80 14.48 1.15 30.78
N ALA A 81 14.69 2.17 29.93
CA ALA A 81 15.54 3.30 30.25
C ALA A 81 14.99 4.08 31.46
N GLY A 82 13.67 4.30 31.52
CA GLY A 82 13.00 4.91 32.66
C GLY A 82 13.22 4.13 33.97
N ARG A 83 13.01 2.81 33.95
CA ARG A 83 13.26 1.94 35.11
C ARG A 83 14.71 2.00 35.59
N ARG A 84 15.68 2.01 34.66
CA ARG A 84 17.11 2.15 34.98
C ARG A 84 17.41 3.51 35.61
N ALA A 85 16.83 4.59 35.08
CA ALA A 85 16.99 5.94 35.62
C ALA A 85 16.41 6.05 37.04
N THR A 86 15.18 5.56 37.27
CA THR A 86 14.58 5.53 38.61
C THR A 86 15.43 4.73 39.60
N SER A 87 15.93 3.55 39.20
CA SER A 87 16.82 2.76 40.06
C SER A 87 18.13 3.48 40.38
N ALA A 88 18.68 4.26 39.44
CA ALA A 88 19.86 5.08 39.69
C ALA A 88 19.55 6.23 40.66
N ILE A 89 18.42 6.92 40.49
CA ILE A 89 17.98 8.00 41.40
C ILE A 89 17.81 7.46 42.83
N ASN A 90 17.09 6.36 43.02
CA ASN A 90 16.86 5.77 44.34
C ASN A 90 18.20 5.40 45.03
N ARG A 91 19.20 4.94 44.26
CA ARG A 91 20.54 4.66 44.81
C ARG A 91 21.26 5.93 45.24
N LEU A 92 21.14 7.01 44.48
CA LEU A 92 21.73 8.30 44.84
C LEU A 92 21.04 8.90 46.08
N GLU A 93 19.72 8.77 46.19
CA GLU A 93 18.96 9.20 47.36
C GLU A 93 19.36 8.41 48.62
N ALA A 94 19.48 7.09 48.54
CA ALA A 94 19.93 6.26 49.66
C ALA A 94 21.34 6.65 50.14
N LEU A 95 22.26 6.93 49.21
CA LEU A 95 23.59 7.43 49.53
C LEU A 95 23.55 8.81 50.21
N ALA A 96 22.68 9.71 49.72
CA ALA A 96 22.52 11.05 50.29
C ALA A 96 21.90 11.05 51.69
N MET A 97 21.00 10.09 51.98
CA MET A 97 20.38 9.92 53.30
C MET A 97 21.27 9.16 54.31
N GLY A 98 22.47 8.73 53.90
CA GLY A 98 23.40 8.04 54.79
C GLY A 98 23.00 6.60 55.13
N GLU A 99 22.08 6.00 54.36
CA GLU A 99 21.63 4.61 54.52
C GLU A 99 22.60 3.59 53.90
N GLY A 100 23.78 4.05 53.47
CA GLY A 100 24.86 3.23 52.90
C GLY A 100 26.00 2.99 53.89
N ALA A 101 25.75 2.23 54.96
CA ALA A 101 26.76 1.53 55.76
C ALA A 101 26.18 0.23 56.32
#